data_AF-A0A3N5SNU4-F1
#
_entry.id   AF-A0A3N5SNU4-F1
#
_cell.length_a   1.000
_cell.length_b   1.000
_cell.length_c   1.000
_cell.angle_alpha   90.00
_cell.angle_beta   90.00
_cell.angle_gamma   90.00
#
_symmetry.space_group_name_H-M   'P 1'
#
loop_
_entity.id
_entity.type
_entity.pdbx_description
1 polymer ?
#
loop_
_entity_poly.entity_id
_entity_poly.type
_entity_poly.pdbx_seq_one_letter_code
_entity_poly.pdbx_strand_id
1 'polypeptide(L)'
;PCDYLIGDFEGTITGKKSARWPIAFDQRHDAAIIGDLAAIFRPERTYLSVSNNHAGDFGEELFSSVGILKSAGFNVFGWDEAPFADIGSDLRVAAGTMWSNREFAHTLKLDRAKDHVKPGAFNLLYPHMGYELELYPRPEVTALAGEMAGAFDAVIASHPHCPQPVTSYGAGGLNRPIAYSLGDFCCALKLRTMQYGLVIKLEVGRNPSGRWAVGKAEWQDTECVMSSSGEFTVRPLR
;
A
#
# COMPACT_ATOMS: atom_id res chain seq x y z
N PRO A 1 5.43 -18.29 -5.86
CA PRO A 1 6.58 -17.74 -5.08
C PRO A 1 6.78 -16.27 -5.48
N CYS A 2 7.17 -15.40 -4.55
CA CYS A 2 7.54 -14.01 -4.80
C CYS A 2 8.87 -13.71 -4.08
N ASP A 3 9.61 -12.74 -4.60
CA ASP A 3 10.90 -12.33 -4.02
C ASP A 3 10.73 -11.34 -2.88
N TYR A 4 9.76 -10.42 -3.02
CA TYR A 4 9.47 -9.34 -2.10
C TYR A 4 7.97 -9.20 -1.90
N LEU A 5 7.59 -8.67 -0.73
CA LEU A 5 6.22 -8.32 -0.38
C LEU A 5 6.14 -6.80 -0.14
N ILE A 6 5.11 -6.15 -0.67
CA ILE A 6 4.83 -4.73 -0.43
C ILE A 6 3.41 -4.65 0.13
N GLY A 7 3.22 -3.88 1.20
CA GLY A 7 1.91 -3.67 1.82
C GLY A 7 1.74 -2.25 2.34
N ASP A 8 0.49 -1.85 2.47
CA ASP A 8 0.10 -0.64 3.20
C ASP A 8 0.00 -0.99 4.69
N PHE A 9 0.65 -0.20 5.53
CA PHE A 9 0.63 -0.33 6.97
C PHE A 9 -0.05 0.91 7.54
N GLU A 10 -1.37 0.84 7.53
CA GLU A 10 -2.23 2.00 7.76
C GLU A 10 -2.20 2.49 9.20
N GLY A 11 -2.15 1.56 10.16
CA GLY A 11 -2.19 1.89 11.57
C GLY A 11 -0.84 2.22 12.18
N THR A 12 -0.85 3.03 13.23
CA THR A 12 0.33 3.22 14.08
C THR A 12 0.36 2.17 15.19
N ILE A 13 1.51 1.52 15.41
CA ILE A 13 1.73 0.69 16.60
C ILE A 13 1.88 1.61 17.80
N THR A 14 0.87 1.64 18.67
CA THR A 14 0.89 2.47 19.87
C THR A 14 0.00 1.93 20.98
N GLY A 15 0.41 2.18 22.24
CA GLY A 15 -0.41 1.97 23.41
C GLY A 15 -1.39 3.13 23.70
N LYS A 16 -1.30 4.25 22.97
CA LYS A 16 -2.21 5.37 23.13
C LYS A 16 -3.64 4.95 22.80
N LYS A 17 -4.58 5.56 23.53
CA LYS A 17 -6.00 5.46 23.22
C LYS A 17 -6.29 6.43 22.08
N SER A 18 -7.13 5.99 21.16
CA SER A 18 -7.70 6.87 20.14
C SER A 18 -8.39 8.06 20.83
N ALA A 19 -8.27 9.24 20.22
CA ALA A 19 -9.05 10.40 20.62
C ALA A 19 -10.54 10.05 20.50
N ARG A 20 -11.32 10.27 21.57
CA ARG A 20 -12.73 9.91 21.55
C ARG A 20 -13.48 10.72 20.50
N TRP A 21 -14.44 10.05 19.85
CA TRP A 21 -15.51 10.57 19.01
C TRP A 21 -15.92 12.03 19.34
N PRO A 22 -16.12 12.91 18.34
CA PRO A 22 -16.49 12.59 16.95
C PRO A 22 -15.36 12.66 15.91
N ILE A 23 -14.11 12.83 16.33
CA ILE A 23 -13.02 13.22 15.43
C ILE A 23 -12.13 12.02 15.11
N ALA A 24 -12.54 11.26 14.08
CA ALA A 24 -11.81 10.16 13.43
C ALA A 24 -11.67 8.83 14.21
N PHE A 25 -11.89 7.72 13.50
CA PHE A 25 -11.47 6.40 13.94
C PHE A 25 -9.95 6.33 13.78
N ASP A 26 -9.19 6.64 14.84
CA ASP A 26 -7.73 6.55 14.74
C ASP A 26 -7.32 5.10 14.44
N GLN A 27 -6.46 4.93 13.44
CA GLN A 27 -6.04 3.60 13.02
C GLN A 27 -4.83 3.14 13.82
N ARG A 28 -5.02 2.05 14.57
CA ARG A 28 -4.05 1.57 15.55
C ARG A 28 -3.79 0.08 15.39
N HIS A 29 -2.52 -0.31 15.47
CA HIS A 29 -2.10 -1.69 15.59
C HIS A 29 -1.61 -2.02 17.01
N ASP A 30 -1.87 -3.25 17.44
CA ASP A 30 -1.19 -3.85 18.59
C ASP A 30 0.20 -4.35 18.15
N ALA A 31 1.16 -4.38 19.06
CA ALA A 31 2.52 -4.84 18.77
C ALA A 31 2.59 -6.31 18.32
N ALA A 32 1.58 -7.13 18.63
CA ALA A 32 1.46 -8.50 18.14
C ALA A 32 1.51 -8.61 16.60
N ILE A 33 1.11 -7.56 15.86
CA ILE A 33 1.12 -7.52 14.40
C ILE A 33 2.50 -7.82 13.79
N ILE A 34 3.58 -7.54 14.53
CA ILE A 34 4.96 -7.80 14.10
C ILE A 34 5.17 -9.30 13.89
N GLY A 35 4.70 -10.11 14.84
CA GLY A 35 4.79 -11.57 14.76
C GLY A 35 3.92 -12.12 13.62
N ASP A 36 2.72 -11.58 13.46
CA ASP A 36 1.80 -12.00 12.41
C ASP A 36 2.36 -11.70 11.01
N LEU A 37 2.92 -10.51 10.80
CA LEU A 37 3.57 -10.12 9.54
C LEU A 37 4.79 -11.02 9.24
N ALA A 38 5.62 -11.31 10.25
CA ALA A 38 6.80 -12.15 10.09
C ALA A 38 6.43 -13.62 9.78
N ALA A 39 5.24 -14.07 10.22
CA ALA A 39 4.71 -15.39 9.88
C ALA A 39 4.18 -15.47 8.43
N ILE A 40 3.73 -14.35 7.85
CA ILE A 40 3.26 -14.25 6.46
C ILE A 40 4.45 -14.23 5.49
N PHE A 41 5.40 -13.34 5.72
CA PHE A 41 6.59 -13.20 4.89
C PHE A 41 7.77 -12.70 5.71
N ARG A 42 8.95 -13.08 5.25
CA ARG A 42 10.22 -12.73 5.88
C ARG A 42 10.39 -11.19 5.99
N PRO A 43 10.72 -10.64 7.17
CA PRO A 43 10.71 -9.18 7.41
C PRO A 43 11.62 -8.39 6.47
N GLU A 44 12.85 -8.86 6.30
CA GLU A 44 13.91 -8.25 5.47
C GLU A 44 13.59 -8.16 3.96
N ARG A 45 12.58 -8.87 3.48
CA ARG A 45 12.02 -8.75 2.11
C ARG A 45 10.58 -8.23 2.09
N THR A 46 10.10 -7.72 3.22
CA THR A 46 8.81 -7.05 3.33
C THR A 46 9.00 -5.54 3.42
N TYR A 47 8.24 -4.80 2.61
CA TYR A 47 8.25 -3.35 2.50
C TYR A 47 6.87 -2.81 2.87
N LEU A 48 6.82 -1.96 3.89
CA LEU A 48 5.59 -1.40 4.44
C LEU A 48 5.55 0.10 4.14
N SER A 49 4.52 0.53 3.42
CA SER A 49 4.21 1.94 3.23
C SER A 49 3.41 2.44 4.43
N VAL A 50 3.79 3.58 5.00
CA VAL A 50 2.98 4.33 5.98
C VAL A 50 2.36 5.60 5.38
N SER A 51 2.41 5.73 4.05
CA SER A 51 1.87 6.89 3.34
C SER A 51 0.36 6.75 3.12
N ASN A 52 -0.42 6.98 4.16
CA ASN A 52 -1.87 6.86 4.16
C ASN A 52 -2.54 8.04 4.87
N ASN A 53 -3.87 8.10 4.82
CA ASN A 53 -4.62 9.19 5.44
C ASN A 53 -4.53 9.18 6.98
N HIS A 54 -4.20 8.04 7.59
CA HIS A 54 -4.10 7.82 9.04
C HIS A 54 -2.70 8.04 9.63
N ALA A 55 -1.68 8.31 8.79
CA ALA A 55 -0.30 8.52 9.24
C ALA A 55 -0.14 9.58 10.34
N GLY A 56 -1.03 10.59 10.34
CA GLY A 56 -1.06 11.68 11.32
C GLY A 56 -1.89 11.42 12.58
N ASP A 57 -2.57 10.27 12.71
CA ASP A 57 -3.53 10.03 13.80
C ASP A 57 -2.90 10.18 15.18
N PHE A 58 -1.66 9.73 15.33
CA PHE A 58 -0.90 9.80 16.59
C PHE A 58 0.32 10.73 16.49
N GLY A 59 0.39 11.56 15.44
CA GLY A 59 1.51 12.47 15.17
C GLY A 59 2.86 11.73 15.12
N GLU A 60 3.86 12.28 15.81
CA GLU A 60 5.23 11.76 15.85
C GLU A 60 5.37 10.31 16.37
N GLU A 61 4.35 9.73 16.99
CA GLU A 61 4.39 8.30 17.36
C GLU A 61 4.47 7.36 16.16
N LEU A 62 4.10 7.85 14.97
CA LEU A 62 4.37 7.13 13.73
C LEU A 62 5.84 6.68 13.66
N PHE A 63 6.80 7.54 14.03
CA PHE A 63 8.21 7.21 13.95
C PHE A 63 8.67 6.22 15.03
N SER A 64 7.99 6.18 16.18
CA SER A 64 8.20 5.11 17.15
C SER A 64 7.73 3.76 16.59
N SER A 65 6.56 3.72 15.93
CA SER A 65 6.06 2.54 15.21
C SER A 65 7.01 2.10 14.09
N VAL A 66 7.51 3.05 13.28
CA VAL A 66 8.52 2.80 12.24
C VAL A 66 9.79 2.20 12.85
N GLY A 67 10.28 2.75 13.98
CA GLY A 67 11.46 2.24 14.67
C GLY A 67 11.29 0.80 15.17
N ILE A 68 10.11 0.45 15.69
CA ILE A 68 9.76 -0.90 16.11
C ILE A 68 9.80 -1.87 14.92
N LEU A 69 9.14 -1.52 13.81
CA LEU A 69 9.11 -2.33 12.59
C LEU A 69 10.52 -2.54 12.01
N LYS A 70 11.31 -1.47 11.91
CA LYS A 70 12.70 -1.56 11.43
C LYS A 70 13.58 -2.44 12.34
N SER A 71 13.40 -2.34 13.66
CA SER A 71 14.12 -3.19 14.61
C SER A 71 13.76 -4.66 14.48
N ALA A 72 12.54 -4.98 14.02
CA ALA A 72 12.10 -6.33 13.69
C ALA A 72 12.54 -6.79 12.29
N GLY A 73 13.26 -5.96 11.52
CA GLY A 73 13.82 -6.30 10.22
C GLY A 73 12.97 -5.88 9.01
N PHE A 74 11.81 -5.24 9.21
CA PHE A 74 10.99 -4.75 8.11
C PHE A 74 11.58 -3.50 7.45
N ASN A 75 11.34 -3.36 6.15
CA ASN A 75 11.63 -2.12 5.43
C ASN A 75 10.39 -1.22 5.50
N VAL A 76 10.55 0.04 5.88
CA VAL A 76 9.42 0.97 6.05
C VAL A 76 9.72 2.29 5.35
N PHE A 77 8.75 2.80 4.61
CA PHE A 77 8.83 4.03 3.79
C PHE A 77 7.46 4.73 3.75
N GLY A 78 7.37 5.92 3.16
CA GLY A 78 6.10 6.63 2.93
C GLY A 78 5.90 7.87 3.79
N TRP A 79 6.98 8.60 4.10
CA TRP A 79 6.92 9.95 4.66
C TRP A 79 7.85 10.88 3.89
N ASP A 80 7.82 12.18 4.19
CA ASP A 80 8.60 13.22 3.49
C ASP A 80 10.11 12.91 3.37
N GLU A 81 10.77 12.46 4.44
CA GLU A 81 12.21 12.15 4.41
C GLU A 81 12.54 10.75 3.85
N ALA A 82 11.57 9.84 3.77
CA ALA A 82 11.71 8.54 3.10
C ALA A 82 10.53 8.25 2.17
N PRO A 83 10.43 8.96 1.05
CA PRO A 83 9.23 8.92 0.21
C PRO A 83 9.13 7.67 -0.69
N PHE A 84 10.20 6.88 -0.74
CA PHE A 84 10.30 5.68 -1.54
C PHE A 84 11.17 4.63 -0.84
N ALA A 85 11.05 3.39 -1.31
CA ALA A 85 11.99 2.32 -1.02
C ALA A 85 12.64 1.83 -2.32
N ASP A 86 13.97 1.65 -2.29
CA ASP A 86 14.70 1.00 -3.37
C ASP A 86 14.91 -0.48 -3.03
N ILE A 87 14.43 -1.36 -3.90
CA ILE A 87 14.63 -2.80 -3.83
C ILE A 87 15.77 -3.16 -4.80
N GLY A 88 16.99 -3.22 -4.26
CA GLY A 88 18.21 -3.30 -5.07
C GLY A 88 18.42 -2.05 -5.93
N SER A 89 19.18 -2.17 -7.02
CA SER A 89 19.42 -1.07 -7.95
C SER A 89 18.25 -0.78 -8.88
N ASP A 90 17.37 -1.77 -9.06
CA ASP A 90 16.56 -1.93 -10.26
C ASP A 90 15.08 -1.59 -10.07
N LEU A 91 14.59 -1.58 -8.83
CA LEU A 91 13.19 -1.33 -8.51
C LEU A 91 13.09 -0.21 -7.47
N ARG A 92 12.31 0.83 -7.78
CA ARG A 92 11.87 1.84 -6.82
C ARG A 92 10.37 1.72 -6.59
N VAL A 93 9.97 1.74 -5.33
CA VAL A 93 8.57 1.85 -4.91
C VAL A 93 8.38 3.24 -4.31
N ALA A 94 7.70 4.12 -5.04
CA ALA A 94 7.34 5.45 -4.54
C ALA A 94 5.94 5.41 -3.92
N ALA A 95 5.75 6.13 -2.82
CA ALA A 95 4.45 6.26 -2.17
C ALA A 95 3.88 7.67 -2.31
N GLY A 96 2.66 7.85 -1.84
CA GLY A 96 2.00 9.14 -1.71
C GLY A 96 0.52 8.96 -1.37
N THR A 97 -0.04 9.87 -0.59
CA THR A 97 -1.47 9.85 -0.25
C THR A 97 -2.21 11.06 -0.82
N MET A 98 -3.46 10.87 -1.25
CA MET A 98 -4.30 11.97 -1.73
C MET A 98 -4.70 12.93 -0.61
N TRP A 99 -4.83 12.48 0.63
CA TRP A 99 -5.21 13.31 1.79
C TRP A 99 -4.67 12.76 3.10
N SER A 100 -4.82 13.54 4.16
CA SER A 100 -4.66 13.04 5.53
C SER A 100 -5.84 13.49 6.37
N ASN A 101 -6.24 12.64 7.31
CA ASN A 101 -7.33 12.89 8.25
C ASN A 101 -6.92 13.95 9.29
N ARG A 102 -5.61 14.14 9.51
CA ARG A 102 -5.05 15.13 10.43
C ARG A 102 -3.91 15.88 9.76
N GLU A 103 -3.70 17.12 10.19
CA GLU A 103 -2.48 17.82 9.80
C GLU A 103 -1.27 17.10 10.40
N PHE A 104 -0.33 16.74 9.54
CA PHE A 104 0.91 16.09 9.92
C PHE A 104 2.02 16.56 8.99
N ALA A 105 3.12 17.06 9.56
CA ALA A 105 4.19 17.72 8.79
C ALA A 105 4.86 16.77 7.79
N HIS A 106 4.86 15.48 8.10
CA HIS A 106 5.55 14.45 7.34
C HIS A 106 4.66 13.72 6.33
N THR A 107 3.42 14.21 6.10
CA THR A 107 2.53 13.63 5.10
C THR A 107 3.13 13.75 3.70
N LEU A 108 3.39 12.62 3.07
CA LEU A 108 3.82 12.55 1.68
C LEU A 108 2.61 12.66 0.74
N LYS A 109 2.41 13.82 0.14
CA LYS A 109 1.31 14.05 -0.80
C LYS A 109 1.57 13.40 -2.16
N LEU A 110 0.52 12.81 -2.74
CA LEU A 110 0.58 12.06 -4.00
C LEU A 110 1.03 12.90 -5.21
N ASP A 111 0.72 14.19 -5.23
CA ASP A 111 1.15 15.12 -6.29
C ASP A 111 2.68 15.28 -6.36
N ARG A 112 3.40 15.01 -5.26
CA ARG A 112 4.86 15.00 -5.18
C ARG A 112 5.49 13.68 -5.62
N ALA A 113 4.72 12.60 -5.78
CA ALA A 113 5.28 11.27 -6.04
C ALA A 113 6.15 11.22 -7.29
N LYS A 114 5.79 11.97 -8.34
CA LYS A 114 6.54 12.04 -9.61
C LYS A 114 7.96 12.60 -9.44
N ASP A 115 8.21 13.40 -8.42
CA ASP A 115 9.55 13.94 -8.12
C ASP A 115 10.53 12.84 -7.69
N HIS A 116 10.02 11.66 -7.36
CA HIS A 116 10.79 10.54 -6.83
C HIS A 116 11.09 9.44 -7.85
N VAL A 117 10.65 9.59 -9.11
CA VAL A 117 10.96 8.65 -10.19
C VAL A 117 12.47 8.50 -10.37
N LYS A 118 12.95 7.26 -10.41
CA LYS A 118 14.36 6.90 -10.60
C LYS A 118 14.63 6.54 -12.06
N PRO A 119 15.40 7.34 -12.80
CA PRO A 119 15.79 7.01 -14.17
C PRO A 119 16.55 5.68 -14.23
N GLY A 120 16.26 4.86 -15.24
CA GLY A 120 16.96 3.60 -15.49
C GLY A 120 16.54 2.42 -14.60
N ALA A 121 15.62 2.62 -13.65
CA ALA A 121 14.99 1.60 -12.82
C ALA A 121 13.51 1.40 -13.20
N PHE A 122 12.92 0.29 -12.78
CA PHE A 122 11.47 0.11 -12.77
C PHE A 122 10.88 0.94 -11.64
N ASN A 123 9.87 1.75 -11.93
CA ASN A 123 9.22 2.61 -10.94
C ASN A 123 7.78 2.13 -10.69
N LEU A 124 7.54 1.55 -9.51
CA LEU A 124 6.22 1.23 -9.00
C LEU A 124 5.69 2.41 -8.18
N LEU A 125 4.50 2.91 -8.50
CA LEU A 125 3.76 3.79 -7.60
C LEU A 125 2.85 2.95 -6.71
N TYR A 126 2.91 3.21 -5.41
CA TYR A 126 2.08 2.57 -4.39
C TYR A 126 1.27 3.63 -3.62
N PRO A 127 0.23 4.22 -4.24
CA PRO A 127 -0.46 5.37 -3.67
C PRO A 127 -1.64 4.95 -2.80
N HIS A 128 -1.95 5.79 -1.81
CA HIS A 128 -3.13 5.65 -0.98
C HIS A 128 -4.18 6.67 -1.45
N MET A 129 -5.19 6.20 -2.19
CA MET A 129 -6.05 7.04 -3.04
C MET A 129 -7.46 6.47 -3.27
N GLY A 130 -8.39 7.29 -3.75
CA GLY A 130 -9.81 6.90 -3.88
C GLY A 130 -10.53 6.96 -2.54
N TYR A 131 -11.83 6.64 -2.46
CA TYR A 131 -12.63 6.91 -1.26
C TYR A 131 -13.10 5.62 -0.57
N GLU A 132 -13.24 5.67 0.76
CA GLU A 132 -13.69 4.54 1.58
C GLU A 132 -14.98 3.90 1.04
N LEU A 133 -14.96 2.57 0.93
CA LEU A 133 -16.09 1.69 0.61
C LEU A 133 -16.72 1.87 -0.78
N GLU A 134 -16.09 2.62 -1.67
CA GLU A 134 -16.52 2.71 -3.07
C GLU A 134 -16.01 1.51 -3.87
N LEU A 135 -16.91 0.65 -4.35
CA LEU A 135 -16.55 -0.55 -5.12
C LEU A 135 -15.91 -0.26 -6.49
N TYR A 136 -16.08 0.96 -7.00
CA TYR A 136 -15.53 1.40 -8.28
C TYR A 136 -14.85 2.76 -8.11
N PRO A 137 -13.67 2.96 -8.72
CA PRO A 137 -13.00 4.25 -8.67
C PRO A 137 -13.83 5.30 -9.40
N ARG A 138 -13.87 6.51 -8.85
CA ARG A 138 -14.50 7.65 -9.53
C ARG A 138 -13.70 8.05 -10.78
N PRO A 139 -14.32 8.76 -11.75
CA PRO A 139 -13.63 9.23 -12.95
C PRO A 139 -12.36 10.04 -12.66
N GLU A 140 -12.37 10.88 -11.63
CA GLU A 140 -11.20 11.68 -11.22
C GLU A 140 -10.03 10.81 -10.71
N VAL A 141 -10.33 9.74 -9.97
CA VAL A 141 -9.33 8.77 -9.49
C VAL A 141 -8.76 7.98 -10.68
N THR A 142 -9.63 7.61 -11.62
CA THR A 142 -9.23 6.93 -12.87
C THR A 142 -8.32 7.80 -13.72
N ALA A 143 -8.66 9.08 -13.88
CA ALA A 143 -7.86 10.04 -14.62
C ALA A 143 -6.48 10.27 -13.96
N LEU A 144 -6.46 10.45 -12.63
CA LEU A 144 -5.22 10.59 -11.86
C LEU A 144 -4.33 9.35 -11.98
N ALA A 145 -4.88 8.14 -11.88
CA ALA A 145 -4.12 6.92 -12.02
C ALA A 145 -3.52 6.77 -13.43
N GLY A 146 -4.27 7.15 -14.47
CA GLY A 146 -3.75 7.18 -15.85
C GLY A 146 -2.62 8.19 -16.03
N GLU A 147 -2.74 9.37 -15.42
CA GLU A 147 -1.69 10.39 -15.41
C GLU A 147 -0.41 9.90 -14.70
N MET A 148 -0.58 9.23 -13.56
CA MET A 148 0.52 8.61 -12.81
C MET A 148 1.15 7.46 -13.59
N ALA A 149 0.33 6.63 -14.24
CA ALA A 149 0.79 5.61 -15.16
C ALA A 149 1.44 6.19 -16.42
N GLY A 150 1.53 7.52 -16.60
CA GLY A 150 2.41 8.16 -17.58
C GLY A 150 3.87 8.26 -17.10
N ALA A 151 4.09 8.40 -15.79
CA ALA A 151 5.41 8.57 -15.16
C ALA A 151 5.97 7.28 -14.54
N PHE A 152 5.11 6.37 -14.11
CA PHE A 152 5.46 5.11 -13.45
C PHE A 152 5.20 3.91 -14.36
N ASP A 153 5.83 2.77 -14.07
CA ASP A 153 5.70 1.53 -14.84
C ASP A 153 4.55 0.63 -14.35
N ALA A 154 4.06 0.87 -13.13
CA ALA A 154 2.86 0.29 -12.56
C ALA A 154 2.29 1.19 -11.46
N VAL A 155 0.97 1.13 -11.24
CA VAL A 155 0.28 1.84 -10.16
C VAL A 155 -0.55 0.83 -9.37
N ILE A 156 -0.24 0.61 -8.10
CA ILE A 156 -0.92 -0.37 -7.25
C ILE A 156 -1.38 0.33 -5.98
N ALA A 157 -2.67 0.64 -5.89
CA ALA A 157 -3.21 1.52 -4.87
C ALA A 157 -3.91 0.80 -3.71
N SER A 158 -4.03 1.54 -2.60
CA SER A 158 -4.80 1.20 -1.39
C SER A 158 -5.76 2.33 -1.01
N HIS A 159 -6.51 2.15 0.09
CA HIS A 159 -7.45 3.07 0.77
C HIS A 159 -8.92 2.65 0.77
N PRO A 160 -9.59 2.35 -0.36
CA PRO A 160 -11.04 2.14 -0.36
C PRO A 160 -11.58 1.01 0.54
N HIS A 161 -10.70 0.19 1.15
CA HIS A 161 -11.04 -0.98 1.97
C HIS A 161 -11.93 -2.01 1.26
N CYS A 162 -12.00 -1.95 -0.06
CA CYS A 162 -12.64 -2.94 -0.90
C CYS A 162 -11.81 -3.14 -2.18
N PRO A 163 -11.77 -4.36 -2.74
CA PRO A 163 -11.12 -4.62 -4.02
C PRO A 163 -11.77 -3.78 -5.12
N GLN A 164 -10.94 -3.12 -5.93
CA GLN A 164 -11.37 -2.42 -7.13
C GLN A 164 -10.71 -3.03 -8.38
N PRO A 165 -11.19 -2.72 -9.60
CA PRO A 165 -10.68 -3.34 -10.81
C PRO A 165 -9.15 -3.23 -10.99
N VAL A 166 -8.57 -4.26 -11.60
CA VAL A 166 -7.21 -4.20 -12.16
C VAL A 166 -7.33 -3.96 -13.66
N THR A 167 -6.70 -2.90 -14.16
CA THR A 167 -6.77 -2.49 -15.57
C THR A 167 -5.38 -2.33 -16.17
N SER A 168 -5.33 -2.23 -17.50
CA SER A 168 -4.10 -1.96 -18.25
C SER A 168 -4.19 -0.59 -18.91
N TYR A 169 -3.16 0.23 -18.71
CA TYR A 169 -3.05 1.55 -19.32
C TYR A 169 -1.88 1.59 -20.32
N GLY A 170 -2.16 2.02 -21.55
CA GLY A 170 -1.15 2.14 -22.60
C GLY A 170 -0.39 3.46 -22.51
N ALA A 171 0.93 3.41 -22.25
CA ALA A 171 1.80 4.58 -22.24
C ALA A 171 3.18 4.26 -22.81
N GLY A 172 3.71 5.14 -23.67
CA GLY A 172 5.04 4.94 -24.27
C GLY A 172 5.20 3.62 -25.05
N GLY A 173 4.10 3.07 -25.57
CA GLY A 173 4.09 1.77 -26.25
C GLY A 173 4.28 0.56 -25.32
N LEU A 174 4.02 0.70 -24.02
CA LEU A 174 3.92 -0.40 -23.05
C LEU A 174 2.55 -0.36 -22.37
N ASN A 175 2.11 -1.53 -21.93
CA ASN A 175 0.97 -1.66 -21.02
C ASN A 175 1.47 -1.60 -19.57
N ARG A 176 0.82 -0.77 -18.77
CA ARG A 176 1.14 -0.55 -17.36
C ARG A 176 -0.06 -1.00 -16.53
N PRO A 177 0.09 -1.94 -15.58
CA PRO A 177 -1.01 -2.35 -14.74
C PRO A 177 -1.38 -1.24 -13.76
N ILE A 178 -2.69 -1.05 -13.58
CA ILE A 178 -3.28 -0.18 -12.57
C ILE A 178 -4.23 -1.01 -11.73
N ALA A 179 -3.92 -1.22 -10.45
CA ALA A 179 -4.88 -1.68 -9.46
C ALA A 179 -5.36 -0.48 -8.65
N TYR A 180 -6.65 -0.14 -8.71
CA TYR A 180 -7.17 1.07 -8.05
C TYR A 180 -7.35 0.93 -6.53
N SER A 181 -7.51 -0.31 -6.06
CA SER A 181 -7.52 -0.67 -4.64
C SER A 181 -7.33 -2.17 -4.52
N LEU A 182 -6.41 -2.59 -3.67
CA LEU A 182 -6.27 -3.98 -3.26
C LEU A 182 -7.31 -4.40 -2.20
N GLY A 183 -8.04 -3.45 -1.59
CA GLY A 183 -8.86 -3.74 -0.41
C GLY A 183 -8.02 -4.18 0.79
N ASP A 184 -8.67 -4.81 1.76
CA ASP A 184 -8.02 -5.17 3.02
C ASP A 184 -7.43 -6.58 2.95
N PHE A 185 -6.15 -6.70 3.33
CA PHE A 185 -5.52 -8.00 3.54
C PHE A 185 -5.86 -8.56 4.93
N CYS A 186 -5.79 -7.72 5.97
CA CYS A 186 -6.17 -8.06 7.33
C CYS A 186 -6.84 -6.83 7.97
N CYS A 187 -8.06 -7.00 8.47
CA CYS A 187 -8.83 -5.93 9.09
C CYS A 187 -9.57 -6.43 10.32
N ALA A 188 -9.39 -5.74 11.45
CA ALA A 188 -10.04 -6.08 12.71
C ALA A 188 -11.50 -5.59 12.80
N LEU A 189 -11.92 -4.72 11.87
CA LEU A 189 -13.29 -4.23 11.82
C LEU A 189 -14.21 -5.32 11.29
N LYS A 190 -15.31 -5.57 12.01
CA LYS A 190 -16.35 -6.54 11.62
C LYS A 190 -17.33 -5.94 10.61
N LEU A 191 -16.82 -5.22 9.61
CA LEU A 191 -17.60 -4.72 8.49
C LEU A 191 -17.40 -5.66 7.31
N ARG A 192 -18.49 -6.24 6.82
CA ARG A 192 -18.46 -7.30 5.81
C ARG A 192 -17.74 -6.88 4.51
N THR A 193 -17.80 -5.59 4.17
CA THR A 193 -17.14 -5.01 2.98
C THR A 193 -15.62 -4.93 3.12
N MET A 194 -15.12 -4.80 4.36
CA MET A 194 -13.70 -4.70 4.72
C MET A 194 -13.04 -6.07 4.96
N GLN A 195 -13.78 -7.16 4.74
CA GLN A 195 -13.27 -8.53 4.88
C GLN A 195 -12.76 -9.08 3.56
N TYR A 196 -12.78 -8.30 2.48
CA TYR A 196 -12.36 -8.74 1.16
C TYR A 196 -11.18 -7.91 0.66
N GLY A 197 -10.27 -8.58 -0.02
CA GLY A 197 -9.04 -8.01 -0.55
C GLY A 197 -8.63 -8.67 -1.86
N LEU A 198 -7.49 -8.24 -2.38
CA LEU A 198 -6.86 -8.72 -3.59
C LEU A 198 -5.35 -8.73 -3.36
N VAL A 199 -4.71 -9.87 -3.61
CA VAL A 199 -3.25 -9.97 -3.66
C VAL A 199 -2.84 -9.99 -5.13
N ILE A 200 -2.02 -9.03 -5.55
CA ILE A 200 -1.45 -8.98 -6.90
C ILE A 200 0.04 -9.32 -6.87
N LYS A 201 0.47 -10.15 -7.83
CA LYS A 201 1.86 -10.53 -8.06
C LYS A 201 2.28 -10.03 -9.44
N LEU A 202 3.36 -9.24 -9.46
CA LEU A 202 3.95 -8.70 -10.69
C LEU A 202 5.31 -9.34 -10.94
N GLU A 203 5.54 -9.79 -12.17
CA GLU A 203 6.86 -10.13 -12.67
C GLU A 203 7.45 -8.92 -13.37
N VAL A 204 8.57 -8.41 -12.86
CA VAL A 204 9.21 -7.18 -13.33
C VAL A 204 10.54 -7.51 -13.99
N GLY A 205 10.79 -6.93 -15.17
CA GLY A 205 12.00 -7.20 -15.93
C GLY A 205 12.21 -6.19 -17.06
N ARG A 206 13.33 -6.34 -17.78
CA ARG A 206 13.55 -5.62 -19.03
C ARG A 206 12.99 -6.41 -20.20
N ASN A 207 12.28 -5.73 -21.08
CA ASN A 207 11.81 -6.29 -22.34
C ASN A 207 12.99 -6.46 -23.35
N PRO A 208 12.78 -7.07 -24.53
CA PRO A 208 13.84 -7.22 -25.53
C PRO A 208 14.46 -5.91 -26.03
N SER A 209 13.78 -4.77 -25.89
CA SER A 209 14.32 -3.44 -26.21
C SER A 209 15.03 -2.77 -25.03
N GLY A 210 15.29 -3.51 -23.95
CA GLY A 210 16.02 -3.05 -22.75
C GLY A 210 15.21 -2.15 -21.80
N ARG A 211 13.92 -1.91 -22.06
CA ARG A 211 13.05 -1.09 -21.22
C ARG A 211 12.43 -1.91 -20.10
N TRP A 212 12.33 -1.33 -18.91
CA TRP A 212 11.58 -1.91 -17.79
C TRP A 212 10.10 -2.08 -18.15
N ALA A 213 9.53 -3.21 -17.77
CA ALA A 213 8.13 -3.54 -18.01
C ALA A 213 7.65 -4.61 -17.01
N VAL A 214 6.33 -4.72 -16.88
CA VAL A 214 5.69 -5.87 -16.23
C VAL A 214 5.52 -6.97 -17.28
N GLY A 215 6.08 -8.15 -17.02
CA GLY A 215 5.92 -9.32 -17.89
C GLY A 215 4.60 -10.05 -17.64
N LYS A 216 4.32 -10.37 -16.37
CA LYS A 216 3.09 -11.04 -15.95
C LYS A 216 2.50 -10.31 -14.74
N ALA A 217 1.18 -10.13 -14.76
CA ALA A 217 0.40 -9.68 -13.61
C ALA A 217 -0.68 -10.72 -13.33
N GLU A 218 -0.67 -11.28 -12.12
CA GLU A 218 -1.67 -12.23 -11.65
C GLU A 218 -2.23 -11.75 -10.32
N TRP A 219 -3.52 -11.91 -10.09
CA TRP A 219 -4.11 -11.58 -8.81
C TRP A 219 -5.10 -12.64 -8.34
N GLN A 220 -5.33 -12.65 -7.03
CA GLN A 220 -6.24 -13.54 -6.35
C GLN A 220 -7.04 -12.74 -5.34
N ASP A 221 -8.36 -12.83 -5.44
CA ASP A 221 -9.26 -12.26 -4.44
C ASP A 221 -9.10 -13.03 -3.12
N THR A 222 -9.17 -12.32 -2.00
CA THR A 222 -8.98 -12.87 -0.66
C THR A 222 -10.14 -12.50 0.25
N GLU A 223 -10.38 -13.34 1.25
CA GLU A 223 -11.28 -13.07 2.36
C GLU A 223 -10.51 -13.19 3.69
N CYS A 224 -10.65 -12.18 4.54
CA CYS A 224 -10.14 -12.17 5.90
C CYS A 224 -11.27 -12.50 6.88
N VAL A 225 -11.20 -13.69 7.47
CA VAL A 225 -12.17 -14.19 8.43
C VAL A 225 -11.60 -14.09 9.85
N MET A 226 -12.34 -13.44 10.75
CA MET A 226 -12.02 -13.43 12.18
C MET A 226 -12.75 -14.59 12.88
N SER A 227 -12.01 -15.40 13.63
CA SER A 227 -12.58 -16.43 14.49
C SER A 227 -13.29 -15.82 15.71
N SER A 228 -14.02 -16.65 16.45
CA SER A 228 -14.63 -16.24 17.74
C SER A 228 -13.58 -15.91 18.81
N SER A 229 -12.36 -16.45 18.70
CA SER A 229 -11.23 -16.13 19.59
C SER A 229 -10.47 -14.86 19.19
N GLY A 230 -10.84 -14.22 18.06
CA GLY A 230 -10.20 -13.00 17.58
C GLY A 230 -8.99 -13.22 16.68
N GLU A 231 -8.71 -14.47 16.28
CA GLU A 231 -7.66 -14.79 15.32
C GLU A 231 -8.13 -14.52 13.89
N PHE A 232 -7.24 -13.95 13.07
CA PHE A 232 -7.53 -13.68 11.66
C PHE A 232 -6.97 -14.78 10.77
N THR A 233 -7.76 -15.20 9.78
CA THR A 233 -7.33 -16.11 8.72
C THR A 233 -7.64 -15.49 7.38
N VAL A 234 -6.60 -15.28 6.58
CA VAL A 234 -6.75 -14.85 5.18
C VAL A 234 -6.77 -16.08 4.29
N ARG A 235 -7.79 -16.18 3.44
CA ARG A 235 -7.94 -17.29 2.49
C ARG A 235 -8.25 -16.79 1.09
N PRO A 236 -7.84 -17.50 0.03
CA PRO A 236 -8.27 -17.18 -1.33
C PRO A 236 -9.79 -17.40 -1.46
N LEU A 237 -10.46 -16.46 -2.13
CA LEU A 237 -11.82 -16.65 -2.63
C LEU A 237 -11.78 -17.63 -3.82
N ARG A 238 -12.66 -18.63 -3.79
CA ARG A 238 -12.79 -19.65 -4.85
C ARG A 238 -13.83 -19.25 -5.87
#